data_AF-A0AA43JG50-F1
#
_entry.id   AF-A0AA43JG50-F1
#
_cell.length_a   1.000
_cell.length_b   1.000
_cell.length_c   1.000
_cell.angle_alpha   90.00
_cell.angle_beta   90.00
_cell.angle_gamma   90.00
#
_symmetry.space_group_name_H-M   'P 1'
#
loop_
_entity.id
_entity.type
_entity.pdbx_description
1 polymer ?
#
loop_
_entity_poly.entity_id
_entity_poly.type
_entity_poly.pdbx_seq_one_letter_code
_entity_poly.pdbx_strand_id
1 'polypeptide(L)'
;METTIGSDQEAKPAAALPLAVIKRDGALKPFDAAKIASALARAGAATGEFDAQHAARLAAQAVKVIAHRFAGATPTIENIQDVAEQVLIAADHLVTARAYIAYREQHKRLRADKRTVVDVASSMNEYLEQKDWRVNANANQGYSLGGLILNVAGKVTANYWLSHVYPPEVGRAHRDGDIHIHDLDMLAGYCAGWSLRTLLAEGLNGVPGKVEAAPPKHLSSAVGQ
;
A
#
# COMPACT_ATOMS: atom_id res chain seq x y z
N MET A 1 -30.20 -54.39 24.27
CA MET A 1 -29.24 -53.30 24.50
C MET A 1 -28.80 -52.83 23.12
N GLU A 2 -29.50 -51.82 22.62
CA GLU A 2 -29.38 -51.30 21.25
C GLU A 2 -28.04 -50.59 21.04
N THR A 3 -27.33 -51.06 20.03
CA THR A 3 -26.80 -50.36 18.85
C THR A 3 -26.54 -48.84 18.91
N THR A 4 -25.38 -48.49 18.31
CA THR A 4 -25.08 -47.30 17.47
C THR A 4 -24.39 -46.13 18.17
N ILE A 5 -23.05 -46.12 18.11
CA ILE A 5 -22.27 -44.87 18.10
C ILE A 5 -22.07 -44.53 16.62
N GLY A 6 -22.89 -43.59 16.13
CA GLY A 6 -22.80 -43.04 14.79
C GLY A 6 -21.48 -42.30 14.61
N SER A 7 -20.75 -42.69 13.57
CA SER A 7 -19.70 -41.88 12.99
C SER A 7 -20.34 -40.75 12.19
N ASP A 8 -20.42 -39.55 12.76
CA ASP A 8 -20.72 -38.34 11.99
C ASP A 8 -19.50 -38.00 11.13
N GLN A 9 -19.38 -38.68 9.99
CA GLN A 9 -18.66 -38.14 8.85
C GLN A 9 -19.55 -37.06 8.23
N GLU A 10 -19.30 -35.79 8.57
CA GLU A 10 -19.83 -34.67 7.79
C GLU A 10 -19.52 -34.92 6.32
N ALA A 11 -20.57 -35.17 5.53
CA ALA A 11 -20.46 -35.39 4.11
C ALA A 11 -19.84 -34.14 3.48
N LYS A 12 -18.60 -34.27 2.96
CA LYS A 12 -17.98 -33.22 2.16
C LYS A 12 -18.97 -32.83 1.05
N PRO A 13 -19.33 -31.54 0.92
CA PRO A 13 -20.24 -31.11 -0.13
C PRO A 13 -19.70 -31.56 -1.50
N ALA A 14 -20.60 -32.02 -2.36
CA ALA A 14 -20.24 -32.44 -3.71
C ALA A 14 -19.49 -31.30 -4.43
N ALA A 15 -18.47 -31.66 -5.22
CA ALA A 15 -17.67 -30.68 -5.93
C ALA A 15 -18.56 -29.78 -6.79
N ALA A 16 -18.54 -28.48 -6.53
CA ALA A 16 -19.40 -27.51 -7.17
C ALA A 16 -18.59 -26.25 -7.46
N LEU A 17 -18.75 -25.71 -8.66
CA LEU A 17 -18.11 -24.43 -8.98
C LEU A 17 -18.75 -23.31 -8.16
N PRO A 18 -17.94 -22.40 -7.61
CA PRO A 18 -18.48 -21.24 -6.91
C PRO A 18 -19.25 -20.37 -7.90
N LEU A 19 -20.40 -19.84 -7.49
CA LEU A 19 -21.21 -18.94 -8.32
C LEU A 19 -20.57 -17.56 -8.43
N ALA A 20 -19.86 -17.13 -7.39
CA ALA A 20 -19.27 -15.81 -7.29
C ALA A 20 -17.85 -15.85 -6.72
N VAL A 21 -17.17 -14.71 -6.81
CA VAL A 21 -15.84 -14.45 -6.25
C VAL A 21 -15.90 -13.12 -5.50
N ILE A 22 -15.30 -13.09 -4.32
CA ILE A 22 -15.11 -11.87 -3.54
C ILE A 22 -13.90 -11.12 -4.12
N LYS A 23 -14.16 -9.95 -4.69
CA LYS A 23 -13.12 -9.05 -5.16
C LYS A 23 -12.38 -8.41 -3.99
N ARG A 24 -11.23 -7.79 -4.27
CA ARG A 24 -10.37 -7.12 -3.28
C ARG A 24 -11.04 -5.94 -2.57
N ASP A 25 -12.05 -5.35 -3.21
CA ASP A 25 -12.90 -4.27 -2.70
C ASP A 25 -14.10 -4.81 -1.87
N GLY A 26 -14.19 -6.13 -1.67
CA GLY A 26 -15.30 -6.81 -1.01
C GLY A 26 -16.50 -7.10 -1.93
N ALA A 27 -16.52 -6.55 -3.15
CA ALA A 27 -17.64 -6.74 -4.06
C ALA A 27 -17.73 -8.18 -4.58
N LEU A 28 -18.94 -8.71 -4.67
CA LEU A 28 -19.19 -10.00 -5.32
C LEU A 28 -19.25 -9.84 -6.84
N LYS A 29 -18.56 -10.73 -7.56
CA LYS A 29 -18.71 -10.87 -9.01
C LYS A 29 -18.92 -12.32 -9.42
N PRO A 30 -19.60 -12.58 -10.54
CA PRO A 30 -19.73 -13.93 -11.09
C PRO A 30 -18.36 -14.60 -11.26
N PHE A 31 -18.26 -15.87 -10.89
CA PHE A 31 -17.08 -16.68 -11.16
C PHE A 31 -16.93 -16.88 -12.67
N ASP A 32 -15.70 -16.72 -13.16
CA ASP A 32 -15.37 -16.82 -14.57
C ASP A 32 -14.04 -17.56 -14.73
N ALA A 33 -14.12 -18.83 -15.11
CA ALA A 33 -12.96 -19.69 -15.33
C ALA A 33 -12.06 -19.21 -16.49
N ALA A 34 -12.61 -18.48 -17.47
CA ALA A 34 -11.83 -17.98 -18.60
C ALA A 34 -10.75 -16.98 -18.16
N LYS A 35 -10.98 -16.26 -17.04
CA LYS A 35 -9.98 -15.37 -16.46
C LYS A 35 -8.77 -16.10 -15.90
N ILE A 36 -8.97 -17.31 -15.36
CA ILE A 36 -7.87 -18.17 -14.88
C ILE A 36 -7.05 -18.64 -16.09
N ALA A 37 -7.71 -19.13 -17.13
CA ALA A 37 -7.05 -19.54 -18.37
C ALA A 37 -6.26 -18.40 -19.02
N SER A 38 -6.85 -17.21 -19.12
CA SER A 38 -6.18 -16.03 -19.66
C SER A 38 -4.96 -15.61 -18.82
N ALA A 39 -5.04 -15.70 -17.49
CA ALA A 39 -3.91 -15.38 -16.62
C ALA A 39 -2.76 -16.38 -16.80
N LEU A 40 -3.05 -17.67 -16.83
CA LEU A 40 -2.05 -18.72 -17.02
C LEU A 40 -1.44 -18.68 -18.43
N ALA A 41 -2.24 -18.43 -19.46
CA ALA A 41 -1.75 -18.32 -20.84
C ALA A 41 -0.77 -17.14 -21.00
N ARG A 42 -1.07 -15.98 -20.40
CA ARG A 42 -0.15 -14.83 -20.41
C ARG A 42 1.14 -15.12 -19.66
N ALA A 43 1.06 -15.84 -18.54
CA ALA A 43 2.24 -16.22 -17.78
C ALA A 43 3.14 -17.19 -18.56
N GLY A 44 2.55 -18.24 -19.15
CA GLY A 44 3.29 -19.19 -20.00
C GLY A 44 3.88 -18.54 -21.24
N ALA A 45 3.16 -17.62 -21.88
CA ALA A 45 3.69 -16.85 -23.02
C ALA A 45 4.86 -15.95 -22.64
N ALA A 46 4.86 -15.37 -21.44
CA ALA A 46 5.93 -14.51 -20.96
C ALA A 46 7.23 -15.27 -20.64
N THR A 47 7.12 -16.55 -20.24
CA THR A 47 8.27 -17.40 -19.90
C THR A 47 8.70 -18.33 -21.03
N GLY A 48 7.79 -18.63 -21.96
CA GLY A 48 7.99 -19.61 -23.03
C GLY A 48 7.92 -21.07 -22.56
N GLU A 49 7.53 -21.34 -21.31
CA GLU A 49 7.57 -22.70 -20.72
C GLU A 49 6.44 -23.60 -21.25
N PHE A 50 5.32 -23.02 -21.65
CA PHE A 50 4.19 -23.76 -22.22
C PHE A 50 3.27 -22.90 -23.10
N ASP A 51 2.52 -23.55 -23.98
CA ASP A 51 1.61 -22.91 -24.93
C ASP A 51 0.19 -22.69 -24.37
N ALA A 52 -0.67 -22.06 -25.17
CA ALA A 52 -2.05 -21.77 -24.80
C ALA A 52 -2.89 -23.05 -24.54
N GLN A 53 -2.60 -24.15 -25.22
CA GLN A 53 -3.32 -25.42 -25.03
C GLN A 53 -2.96 -26.05 -23.68
N HIS A 54 -1.68 -26.01 -23.30
CA HIS A 54 -1.22 -26.42 -21.99
C HIS A 54 -1.78 -25.50 -20.89
N ALA A 55 -1.80 -24.19 -21.12
CA ALA A 55 -2.40 -23.22 -20.19
C ALA A 55 -3.88 -23.53 -19.91
N ALA A 56 -4.64 -23.93 -20.93
CA ALA A 56 -6.03 -24.35 -20.77
C ALA A 56 -6.17 -25.63 -19.91
N ARG A 57 -5.24 -26.59 -20.04
CA ARG A 57 -5.21 -27.80 -19.19
C ARG A 57 -4.90 -27.46 -17.73
N LEU A 58 -3.92 -26.58 -17.49
CA LEU A 58 -3.60 -26.09 -16.14
C LEU A 58 -4.78 -25.30 -15.54
N ALA A 59 -5.47 -24.50 -16.35
CA ALA A 59 -6.67 -23.80 -15.91
C ALA A 59 -7.79 -24.77 -15.51
N ALA A 60 -8.01 -25.84 -16.28
CA ALA A 60 -8.98 -26.87 -15.93
C ALA A 60 -8.61 -27.58 -14.61
N GLN A 61 -7.33 -27.85 -14.37
CA GLN A 61 -6.84 -28.39 -13.09
C GLN A 61 -7.11 -27.42 -11.93
N ALA A 62 -6.79 -26.13 -12.11
CA ALA A 62 -7.07 -25.10 -11.11
C ALA A 62 -8.57 -25.00 -10.80
N VAL A 63 -9.42 -25.00 -11.83
CA VAL A 63 -10.88 -24.98 -11.69
C VAL A 63 -11.38 -26.21 -10.93
N LYS A 64 -10.83 -27.40 -11.20
CA LYS A 64 -11.15 -28.61 -10.44
C LYS A 64 -10.77 -28.47 -8.97
N VAL A 65 -9.57 -27.96 -8.67
CA VAL A 65 -9.14 -27.71 -7.28
C VAL A 65 -10.07 -26.70 -6.60
N ILE A 66 -10.46 -25.62 -7.28
CA ILE A 66 -11.38 -24.61 -6.76
C ILE A 66 -12.75 -25.22 -6.46
N ALA A 67 -13.30 -26.03 -7.38
CA ALA A 67 -14.60 -26.68 -7.22
C ALA A 67 -14.64 -27.63 -6.00
N HIS A 68 -13.53 -28.30 -5.71
CA HIS A 68 -13.43 -29.17 -4.53
C HIS A 68 -13.13 -28.40 -3.24
N ARG A 69 -12.26 -27.39 -3.29
CA ARG A 69 -11.78 -26.67 -2.11
C ARG A 69 -12.80 -25.65 -1.58
N PHE A 70 -13.62 -25.09 -2.47
CA PHE A 70 -14.60 -24.04 -2.14
C PHE A 70 -16.03 -24.48 -2.45
N ALA A 71 -16.32 -25.78 -2.40
CA ALA A 71 -17.68 -26.30 -2.53
C ALA A 71 -18.57 -25.68 -1.44
N GLY A 72 -19.57 -24.89 -1.85
CA GLY A 72 -20.47 -24.17 -0.93
C GLY A 72 -19.92 -22.86 -0.35
N ALA A 73 -18.70 -22.45 -0.72
CA ALA A 73 -18.07 -21.21 -0.25
C ALA A 73 -17.76 -20.26 -1.42
N THR A 74 -17.69 -18.96 -1.13
CA THR A 74 -17.30 -17.95 -2.12
C THR A 74 -15.82 -17.62 -1.95
N PRO A 75 -14.92 -18.05 -2.86
CA PRO A 75 -13.50 -17.77 -2.73
C PRO A 75 -13.21 -16.29 -2.97
N THR A 76 -12.12 -15.80 -2.37
CA THR A 76 -11.55 -14.50 -2.71
C THR A 76 -10.70 -14.58 -3.97
N ILE A 77 -10.42 -13.44 -4.62
CA ILE A 77 -9.46 -13.40 -5.74
C ILE A 77 -8.09 -13.95 -5.32
N GLU A 78 -7.63 -13.67 -4.10
CA GLU A 78 -6.34 -14.15 -3.61
C GLU A 78 -6.33 -15.68 -3.51
N ASN A 79 -7.42 -16.30 -3.04
CA ASN A 79 -7.51 -17.76 -3.00
C ASN A 79 -7.44 -18.40 -4.39
N ILE A 80 -8.04 -17.78 -5.41
CA ILE A 80 -7.97 -18.26 -6.80
C ILE A 80 -6.54 -18.16 -7.32
N GLN A 81 -5.84 -17.06 -6.99
CA GLN A 81 -4.43 -16.87 -7.36
C GLN A 81 -3.52 -17.90 -6.67
N ASP A 82 -3.74 -18.19 -5.39
CA ASP A 82 -2.98 -19.22 -4.65
C ASP A 82 -3.15 -20.60 -5.29
N VAL A 83 -4.36 -20.95 -5.74
CA VAL A 83 -4.60 -22.22 -6.46
C VAL A 83 -3.88 -22.24 -7.81
N ALA A 84 -3.89 -21.14 -8.56
CA ALA A 84 -3.18 -21.05 -9.84
C ALA A 84 -1.65 -21.23 -9.66
N GLU A 85 -1.07 -20.63 -8.61
CA GLU A 85 0.33 -20.81 -8.24
C GLU A 85 0.64 -22.26 -7.87
N GLN A 86 -0.19 -22.88 -7.03
CA GLN A 86 -0.04 -24.27 -6.63
C GLN A 86 -0.08 -25.22 -7.84
N VAL A 87 -0.98 -24.97 -8.80
CA VAL A 87 -1.06 -25.78 -10.03
C VAL A 87 0.19 -25.64 -10.89
N LEU A 88 0.72 -24.43 -11.05
CA LEU A 88 1.98 -24.22 -11.79
C LEU A 88 3.14 -24.97 -11.14
N ILE A 89 3.24 -24.93 -9.80
CA ILE A 89 4.29 -25.63 -9.05
C ILE A 89 4.10 -27.15 -9.16
N ALA A 90 2.88 -27.65 -8.99
CA ALA A 90 2.58 -29.09 -9.04
C ALA A 90 2.78 -29.69 -10.44
N ALA A 91 2.67 -28.88 -11.49
CA ALA A 91 2.95 -29.26 -12.88
C ALA A 91 4.42 -29.07 -13.29
N ASP A 92 5.31 -28.77 -12.33
CA ASP A 92 6.75 -28.53 -12.54
C ASP A 92 7.08 -27.34 -13.47
N HIS A 93 6.15 -26.39 -13.60
CA HIS A 93 6.34 -25.14 -14.35
C HIS A 93 6.92 -24.05 -13.45
N LEU A 94 8.09 -24.33 -12.87
CA LEU A 94 8.68 -23.50 -11.81
C LEU A 94 9.11 -22.11 -12.30
N VAL A 95 9.49 -21.97 -13.58
CA VAL A 95 9.88 -20.67 -14.14
C VAL A 95 8.65 -19.78 -14.23
N THR A 96 7.54 -20.30 -14.76
CA THR A 96 6.26 -19.59 -14.84
C THR A 96 5.66 -19.33 -13.47
N ALA A 97 5.74 -20.27 -12.53
CA ALA A 97 5.29 -20.07 -11.16
C ALA A 97 5.99 -18.85 -10.51
N ARG A 98 7.33 -18.79 -10.59
CA ARG A 98 8.08 -17.65 -10.04
C ARG A 98 7.72 -16.33 -10.72
N ALA A 99 7.61 -16.31 -12.05
CA ALA A 99 7.22 -15.12 -12.80
C ALA A 99 5.80 -14.65 -12.43
N TYR A 100 4.85 -15.59 -12.29
CA TYR A 100 3.48 -15.31 -11.88
C TYR A 100 3.41 -14.69 -10.49
N ILE A 101 4.11 -15.28 -9.50
CA ILE A 101 4.18 -14.79 -8.12
C ILE A 101 4.78 -13.38 -8.07
N ALA A 102 5.90 -13.17 -8.77
CA ALA A 102 6.57 -11.86 -8.83
C ALA A 102 5.65 -10.80 -9.46
N TYR A 103 4.97 -11.13 -10.55
CA TYR A 103 4.01 -10.24 -11.22
C TYR A 103 2.82 -9.89 -10.32
N ARG A 104 2.27 -10.88 -9.59
CA ARG A 104 1.19 -10.69 -8.61
C ARG A 104 1.60 -9.73 -7.51
N GLU A 105 2.79 -9.93 -6.94
CA GLU A 105 3.33 -9.09 -5.87
C GLU A 105 3.62 -7.67 -6.35
N GLN A 106 4.25 -7.50 -7.53
CA GLN A 106 4.46 -6.19 -8.14
C GLN A 106 3.14 -5.45 -8.35
N HIS A 107 2.12 -6.12 -8.86
CA HIS A 107 0.80 -5.51 -9.05
C HIS A 107 0.07 -5.23 -7.74
N LYS A 108 0.33 -6.00 -6.68
CA LYS A 108 -0.17 -5.73 -5.33
C LYS A 108 0.45 -4.44 -4.80
N ARG A 109 1.76 -4.27 -4.95
CA ARG A 109 2.48 -3.04 -4.60
C ARG A 109 1.97 -1.84 -5.40
N LEU A 110 1.91 -1.93 -6.73
CA LEU A 110 1.36 -0.84 -7.58
C LEU A 110 -0.07 -0.43 -7.20
N ARG A 111 -0.90 -1.36 -6.72
CA ARG A 111 -2.25 -1.03 -6.21
C ARG A 111 -2.21 -0.36 -4.84
N ALA A 112 -1.28 -0.75 -3.97
CA ALA A 112 -1.03 -0.06 -2.70
C ALA A 112 -0.49 1.35 -2.94
N ASP A 113 0.43 1.51 -3.89
CA ASP A 113 1.03 2.78 -4.28
C ASP A 113 0.04 3.68 -5.04
N LYS A 114 -0.93 3.12 -5.77
CA LYS A 114 -2.06 3.92 -6.31
C LYS A 114 -2.88 4.60 -5.21
N ARG A 115 -2.84 4.07 -3.98
CA ARG A 115 -3.47 4.67 -2.80
C ARG A 115 -2.67 5.84 -2.23
N THR A 116 -1.46 6.10 -2.74
CA THR A 116 -0.60 7.25 -2.40
C THR A 116 -0.53 8.29 -3.53
N VAL A 117 -1.47 8.27 -4.48
CA VAL A 117 -1.56 9.32 -5.50
C VAL A 117 -2.21 10.55 -4.86
N VAL A 118 -1.42 11.61 -4.68
CA VAL A 118 -1.94 12.93 -4.32
C VAL A 118 -2.66 13.49 -5.54
N ASP A 119 -3.98 13.66 -5.47
CA ASP A 119 -4.73 14.38 -6.50
C ASP A 119 -4.31 15.85 -6.46
N VAL A 120 -3.60 16.28 -7.51
CA VAL A 120 -3.05 17.64 -7.62
C VAL A 120 -4.17 18.68 -7.61
N ALA A 121 -5.27 18.43 -8.34
CA ALA A 121 -6.36 19.39 -8.44
C ALA A 121 -7.11 19.52 -7.11
N SER A 122 -7.42 18.40 -6.45
CA SER A 122 -8.06 18.44 -5.12
C SER A 122 -7.13 19.06 -4.08
N SER A 123 -5.83 18.74 -4.07
CA SER A 123 -4.87 19.31 -3.11
C SER A 123 -4.75 20.82 -3.22
N MET A 124 -4.76 21.35 -4.45
CA MET A 124 -4.72 22.79 -4.72
C MET A 124 -6.04 23.46 -4.36
N ASN A 125 -7.17 22.90 -4.82
CA ASN A 125 -8.50 23.49 -4.62
C ASN A 125 -8.91 23.49 -3.14
N GLU A 126 -8.59 22.43 -2.37
CA GLU A 126 -8.88 22.37 -0.94
C GLU A 126 -8.23 23.53 -0.15
N TYR A 127 -7.01 23.92 -0.53
CA TYR A 127 -6.33 25.05 0.09
C TYR A 127 -6.95 26.38 -0.36
N LEU A 128 -7.16 26.56 -1.68
CA LEU A 128 -7.74 27.77 -2.26
C LEU A 128 -9.16 28.06 -1.75
N GLU A 129 -9.95 27.01 -1.55
CA GLU A 129 -11.32 27.09 -1.06
C GLU A 129 -11.41 26.98 0.48
N GLN A 130 -10.29 26.83 1.18
CA GLN A 130 -10.20 26.68 2.64
C GLN A 130 -11.07 25.54 3.20
N LYS A 131 -11.23 24.46 2.43
CA LYS A 131 -12.13 23.33 2.77
C LYS A 131 -11.49 22.27 3.67
N ASP A 132 -10.17 22.30 3.86
CA ASP A 132 -9.44 21.36 4.71
C ASP A 132 -9.05 22.04 6.04
N TRP A 133 -9.40 21.42 7.17
CA TRP A 133 -9.02 21.91 8.50
C TRP A 133 -7.49 22.05 8.65
N ARG A 134 -6.71 21.27 7.87
CA ARG A 134 -5.25 21.36 7.84
C ARG A 134 -4.74 22.71 7.36
N VAL A 135 -5.55 23.49 6.65
CA VAL A 135 -5.23 24.90 6.33
C VAL A 135 -5.03 25.73 7.61
N ASN A 136 -5.70 25.34 8.70
CA ASN A 136 -5.60 25.99 10.01
C ASN A 136 -4.75 25.21 11.03
N ALA A 137 -4.16 24.07 10.66
CA ALA A 137 -3.38 23.25 11.60
C ALA A 137 -2.13 23.96 12.11
N ASN A 138 -1.58 24.87 11.29
CA ASN A 138 -0.43 25.67 11.64
C ASN A 138 -0.89 27.10 11.99
N ALA A 139 -1.13 27.36 13.28
CA ALA A 139 -1.70 28.62 13.77
C ALA A 139 -0.89 29.88 13.38
N ASN A 140 0.38 29.71 13.00
CA ASN A 140 1.28 30.78 12.57
C ASN A 140 1.28 31.01 11.05
N GLN A 141 0.56 30.20 10.27
CA GLN A 141 0.48 30.34 8.82
C GLN A 141 -0.90 30.80 8.36
N GLY A 142 -0.94 32.00 7.79
CA GLY A 142 -2.12 32.52 7.11
C GLY A 142 -2.20 32.06 5.65
N TYR A 143 -3.35 32.35 5.03
CA TYR A 143 -3.58 32.14 3.60
C TYR A 143 -2.55 32.91 2.76
N SER A 144 -1.66 32.19 2.08
CA SER A 144 -0.58 32.77 1.29
C SER A 144 -0.05 31.78 0.25
N LEU A 145 0.71 32.28 -0.72
CA LEU A 145 1.42 31.41 -1.67
C LEU A 145 2.40 30.46 -0.94
N GLY A 146 3.10 30.96 0.08
CA GLY A 146 3.99 30.13 0.90
C GLY A 146 3.23 29.02 1.63
N GLY A 147 2.07 29.36 2.22
CA GLY A 147 1.20 28.39 2.87
C GLY A 147 0.61 27.35 1.91
N LEU A 148 0.28 27.73 0.66
CA LEU A 148 -0.15 26.79 -0.37
C LEU A 148 0.96 25.79 -0.70
N ILE A 149 2.19 26.28 -0.93
CA ILE A 149 3.35 25.42 -1.22
C ILE A 149 3.57 24.42 -0.08
N LEU A 150 3.53 24.91 1.17
CA LEU A 150 3.73 24.07 2.35
C LEU A 150 2.58 23.10 2.57
N ASN A 151 1.32 23.48 2.31
CA ASN A 151 0.18 22.58 2.42
C ASN A 151 0.30 21.40 1.44
N VAL A 152 0.62 21.70 0.17
CA VAL A 152 0.77 20.67 -0.86
C VAL A 152 1.97 19.77 -0.55
N ALA A 153 3.13 20.34 -0.23
CA ALA A 153 4.32 19.59 0.15
C ALA A 153 4.07 18.73 1.41
N GLY A 154 3.32 19.27 2.38
CA GLY A 154 2.95 18.58 3.61
C GLY A 154 2.07 17.36 3.35
N LYS A 155 1.07 17.47 2.46
CA LYS A 155 0.22 16.33 2.06
C LYS A 155 1.03 15.20 1.42
N VAL A 156 2.00 15.54 0.57
CA VAL A 156 2.90 14.56 -0.06
C VAL A 156 3.74 13.87 1.02
N THR A 157 4.36 14.65 1.89
CA THR A 157 5.25 14.14 2.95
C THR A 157 4.49 13.25 3.95
N ALA A 158 3.28 13.66 4.36
CA ALA A 158 2.45 12.89 5.26
C ALA A 158 2.06 11.52 4.66
N ASN A 159 1.72 11.48 3.37
CA ASN A 159 1.42 10.21 2.71
C ASN A 159 2.64 9.31 2.58
N TYR A 160 3.84 9.88 2.38
CA TYR A 160 5.07 9.12 2.38
C TYR A 160 5.32 8.47 3.76
N TRP A 161 5.25 9.24 4.84
CA TRP A 161 5.33 8.72 6.22
C TRP A 161 4.37 7.55 6.45
N LEU A 162 3.07 7.75 6.20
CA LEU A 162 2.01 6.80 6.55
C LEU A 162 1.90 5.58 5.63
N SER A 163 2.67 5.54 4.54
CA SER A 163 2.59 4.46 3.55
C SER A 163 3.91 3.74 3.33
N HIS A 164 5.05 4.39 3.61
CA HIS A 164 6.38 3.85 3.32
C HIS A 164 7.29 3.78 4.54
N VAL A 165 7.13 4.65 5.54
CA VAL A 165 8.02 4.70 6.71
C VAL A 165 7.38 4.02 7.92
N TYR A 166 6.14 4.37 8.24
CA TYR A 166 5.43 3.75 9.34
C TYR A 166 4.88 2.35 8.98
N PRO A 167 4.75 1.45 9.97
CA PRO A 167 4.02 0.21 9.79
C PRO A 167 2.57 0.47 9.33
N PRO A 168 1.98 -0.42 8.50
CA PRO A 168 0.64 -0.23 7.94
C PRO A 168 -0.48 -0.07 8.98
N GLU A 169 -0.35 -0.66 10.16
CA GLU A 169 -1.27 -0.51 11.29
C GLU A 169 -1.26 0.91 11.86
N VAL A 170 -0.09 1.55 11.99
CA VAL A 170 0.03 2.94 12.46
C VAL A 170 -0.59 3.89 11.43
N GLY A 171 -0.30 3.65 10.15
CA GLY A 171 -0.88 4.43 9.05
C GLY A 171 -2.40 4.31 8.93
N ARG A 172 -2.99 3.18 9.34
CA ARG A 172 -4.46 3.00 9.40
C ARG A 172 -5.05 3.71 10.60
N ALA A 173 -4.52 3.47 11.80
CA ALA A 173 -4.98 4.10 13.02
C ALA A 173 -5.03 5.65 12.91
N HIS A 174 -4.04 6.27 12.26
CA HIS A 174 -4.06 7.71 12.00
C HIS A 174 -5.18 8.14 11.03
N ARG A 175 -5.38 7.39 9.95
CA ARG A 175 -6.38 7.73 8.91
C ARG A 175 -7.80 7.48 9.38
N ASP A 176 -8.00 6.47 10.22
CA ASP A 176 -9.29 6.09 10.79
C ASP A 176 -9.64 6.93 12.03
N GLY A 177 -8.69 7.73 12.53
CA GLY A 177 -8.88 8.67 13.63
C GLY A 177 -8.69 8.07 15.03
N ASP A 178 -8.20 6.83 15.13
CA ASP A 178 -7.90 6.17 16.40
C ASP A 178 -6.74 6.85 17.14
N ILE A 179 -5.78 7.39 16.39
CA ILE A 179 -4.66 8.17 16.90
C ILE A 179 -4.43 9.42 16.05
N HIS A 180 -3.79 10.43 16.65
CA HIS A 180 -3.27 11.58 15.91
C HIS A 180 -1.76 11.58 15.97
N ILE A 181 -1.11 11.68 14.80
CA ILE A 181 0.35 11.77 14.69
C ILE A 181 0.65 13.21 14.27
N HIS A 182 1.39 13.90 15.13
CA HIS A 182 1.75 15.30 14.93
C HIS A 182 2.84 15.46 13.85
N ASP A 183 2.82 16.61 13.18
CA ASP A 183 3.87 17.14 12.30
C ASP A 183 4.34 16.20 11.18
N LEU A 184 3.38 15.51 10.55
CA LEU A 184 3.61 14.66 9.38
C LEU A 184 3.93 15.43 8.09
N ASP A 185 3.78 16.75 8.08
CA ASP A 185 4.01 17.62 6.93
C ASP A 185 5.50 17.85 6.63
N MET A 186 6.39 17.46 7.53
CA MET A 186 7.84 17.57 7.38
C MET A 186 8.54 16.22 7.49
N LEU A 187 9.57 15.99 6.67
CA LEU A 187 10.47 14.84 6.78
C LEU A 187 11.72 15.25 7.56
N ALA A 188 11.52 15.68 8.81
CA ALA A 188 12.55 16.25 9.66
C ALA A 188 12.31 15.88 11.13
N GLY A 189 13.26 16.24 12.00
CA GLY A 189 13.05 16.16 13.45
C GLY A 189 11.94 17.11 13.92
N TYR A 190 11.24 16.72 14.98
CA TYR A 190 10.11 17.49 15.53
C TYR A 190 10.54 18.87 16.05
N CYS A 191 11.53 18.90 16.94
CA CYS A 191 12.06 20.14 17.49
C CYS A 191 13.53 20.01 17.88
N ALA A 192 14.19 21.15 18.04
CA ALA A 192 15.55 21.25 18.54
C ALA A 192 15.70 22.48 19.42
N GLY A 193 16.48 22.35 20.51
CA GLY A 193 16.94 23.48 21.32
C GLY A 193 18.36 23.85 20.94
N TRP A 194 18.62 25.14 20.72
CA TRP A 194 19.93 25.64 20.29
C TRP A 194 20.61 26.42 21.42
N SER A 195 21.90 26.17 21.61
CA SER A 195 22.69 26.85 22.64
C SER A 195 22.97 28.29 22.25
N LEU A 196 22.36 29.24 22.95
CA LEU A 196 22.65 30.66 22.77
C LEU A 196 24.13 30.97 23.04
N ARG A 197 24.75 30.28 24.00
CA ARG A 197 26.20 30.39 24.26
C ARG A 197 27.00 30.05 23.02
N THR A 198 26.67 28.96 22.35
CA THR A 198 27.37 28.49 21.15
C THR A 198 27.21 29.51 20.04
N LEU A 199 25.98 29.98 19.78
CA LEU A 199 25.74 31.05 18.81
C LEU A 199 26.60 32.30 19.10
N LEU A 200 26.68 32.72 20.37
CA LEU A 200 27.43 33.92 20.76
C LEU A 200 28.95 33.73 20.76
N ALA A 201 29.45 32.52 21.03
CA ALA A 201 30.88 32.23 21.13
C ALA A 201 31.51 31.78 19.81
N GLU A 202 30.72 31.16 18.93
CA GLU A 202 31.18 30.50 17.70
C GLU A 202 30.55 31.11 16.43
N GLY A 203 29.38 31.75 16.54
CA GLY A 203 28.62 32.26 15.40
C GLY A 203 27.83 31.16 14.69
N LEU A 204 27.53 31.37 13.40
CA LEU A 204 26.86 30.40 12.53
C LEU A 204 27.91 29.77 11.61
N ASN A 205 28.39 28.56 11.91
CA ASN A 205 29.44 27.91 11.14
C ASN A 205 29.27 26.38 11.08
N GLY A 206 30.13 25.69 10.31
CA GLY A 206 30.27 24.23 10.35
C GLY A 206 29.32 23.46 9.44
N VAL A 207 28.55 24.13 8.58
CA VAL A 207 27.61 23.50 7.64
C VAL A 207 28.12 23.65 6.20
N PRO A 208 28.57 22.56 5.54
CA PRO A 208 29.07 22.62 4.18
C PRO A 208 28.07 23.24 3.19
N GLY A 209 28.56 24.16 2.35
CA GLY A 209 27.75 24.81 1.31
C GLY A 209 26.74 25.84 1.84
N LYS A 210 26.86 26.27 3.10
CA LYS A 210 26.09 27.39 3.67
C LYS A 210 27.01 28.56 3.98
N VAL A 211 26.43 29.77 3.97
CA VAL A 211 27.13 30.99 4.38
C VAL A 211 27.39 30.89 5.88
N GLU A 212 28.61 31.24 6.28
CA GLU A 212 29.03 31.26 7.68
C GLU A 212 29.17 32.70 8.19
N ALA A 213 28.94 32.88 9.50
CA ALA A 213 29.12 34.14 10.20
C ALA A 213 29.95 33.91 11.47
N ALA A 214 30.98 34.73 11.65
CA ALA A 214 31.80 34.73 12.85
C ALA A 214 30.99 35.17 14.10
N PRO A 215 31.52 34.93 15.33
CA PRO A 215 30.86 35.34 16.57
C PRO A 215 30.53 36.84 16.58
N PRO A 216 29.32 37.24 17.03
CA PRO A 216 28.92 38.64 17.06
C PRO A 216 29.75 39.43 18.08
N LYS A 217 30.23 40.62 17.70
CA LYS A 217 31.00 41.52 18.58
C LYS A 217 30.16 42.63 19.22
N HIS A 218 28.93 42.82 18.75
CA HIS A 218 28.00 43.82 19.22
C HIS A 218 26.60 43.21 19.37
N LEU A 219 25.77 43.79 20.25
CA LEU A 219 24.40 43.32 20.48
C LEU A 219 23.54 43.35 19.20
N SER A 220 23.69 44.40 18.39
CA SER A 220 22.98 44.50 17.10
C SER A 220 23.32 43.34 16.16
N SER A 221 24.59 42.92 16.12
CA SER A 221 25.02 41.75 15.35
C SER A 221 24.52 40.44 15.95
N ALA A 222 24.43 40.34 17.28
CA ALA A 222 23.92 39.14 17.95
C ALA A 222 22.41 38.94 17.74
N VAL A 223 21.64 40.02 17.67
CA VAL A 223 20.18 39.99 17.43
C VAL A 223 19.85 39.86 15.93
N GLY A 224 20.74 40.33 15.06
CA GLY A 224 20.57 40.24 13.61
C GLY A 224 21.00 38.90 13.00
N GLN A 225 21.75 38.09 13.75
CA GLN A 225 22.00 36.67 13.44
C GLN A 225 20.77 35.83 13.78
#